data_AF-A0A7R9U9J3-F1
#
_entry.id   AF-A0A7R9U9J3-F1
#
_cell.length_a   1.000
_cell.length_b   1.000
_cell.length_c   1.000
_cell.angle_alpha   90.00
_cell.angle_beta   90.00
_cell.angle_gamma   90.00
#
_symmetry.space_group_name_H-M   'P 1'
#
loop_
_entity.id
_entity.type
_entity.pdbx_description
1 polymer ?
#
loop_
_entity_poly.entity_id
_entity_poly.type
_entity_poly.pdbx_seq_one_letter_code
_entity_poly.pdbx_strand_id
1 'polypeptide(L)'
;LMTVSNLLQRDDAKVDYTTLQGLLMDAIYGPKVEVSGDLSVVGAYVKRAFRQEIFEGRDRIGSVQVTGLPYGAEEKLSDALEEQLFSLDVLPDDDSPTLFSLP
;
A
#
# COMPACT_ATOMS: atom_id res chain seq x y z
N LEU A 1 -10.81 -14.48 21.21
CA LEU A 1 -11.09 -13.30 20.37
C LEU A 1 -9.85 -12.43 20.37
N MET A 2 -9.17 -12.34 19.23
CA MET A 2 -7.98 -11.51 19.07
C MET A 2 -8.45 -10.11 18.70
N THR A 3 -8.14 -9.11 19.53
CA THR A 3 -8.48 -7.70 19.29
C THR A 3 -7.42 -7.06 18.38
N VAL A 4 -7.84 -6.10 17.54
CA VAL A 4 -6.97 -5.35 16.60
C VAL A 4 -5.75 -4.73 17.31
N SER A 5 -5.92 -4.34 18.57
CA SER A 5 -4.83 -3.83 19.45
C SER A 5 -3.68 -4.83 19.63
N ASN A 6 -3.92 -6.13 19.56
CA ASN A 6 -2.89 -7.15 19.71
C ASN A 6 -2.06 -7.34 18.43
N LEU A 7 -2.52 -6.83 17.28
CA LEU A 7 -1.78 -6.89 16.02
C LEU A 7 -0.67 -5.82 15.94
N LEU A 8 -0.84 -4.73 16.70
CA LEU A 8 0.01 -3.53 16.63
C LEU A 8 0.99 -3.39 17.81
N GLN A 9 0.98 -4.30 18.78
CA GLN A 9 1.77 -4.22 20.02
C GLN A 9 2.99 -5.16 20.09
N ARG A 10 3.44 -5.73 18.97
CA ARG A 10 4.67 -6.52 18.95
C ARG A 10 5.78 -5.74 18.24
N ASP A 11 6.73 -5.26 19.02
CA ASP A 11 7.91 -4.51 18.54
C ASP A 11 8.81 -5.30 17.57
N ASP A 12 8.61 -6.63 17.45
CA ASP A 12 9.26 -7.51 16.47
C ASP A 12 8.29 -8.15 15.43
N ALA A 13 7.01 -7.76 15.43
CA ALA A 13 6.04 -8.37 14.52
C ALA A 13 6.23 -7.83 13.11
N LYS A 14 6.80 -8.68 12.24
CA LYS A 14 6.62 -8.52 10.80
C LYS A 14 5.13 -8.43 10.50
N VAL A 15 4.74 -7.39 9.76
CA VAL A 15 3.37 -7.24 9.26
C VAL A 15 3.02 -8.47 8.42
N ASP A 16 1.95 -9.18 8.80
CA ASP A 16 1.38 -10.23 7.97
C ASP A 16 0.52 -9.58 6.87
N TYR A 17 1.15 -9.37 5.72
CA TYR A 17 0.50 -8.77 4.55
C TYR A 17 -0.67 -9.61 4.01
N THR A 18 -0.69 -10.93 4.23
CA THR A 18 -1.82 -11.77 3.80
C THR A 18 -3.06 -11.42 4.60
N THR A 19 -2.92 -11.31 5.92
CA THR A 19 -4.00 -10.90 6.82
C THR A 19 -4.45 -9.47 6.53
N LEU A 20 -3.52 -8.54 6.27
CA LEU A 20 -3.86 -7.16 5.89
C LEU A 20 -4.66 -7.11 4.58
N GLN A 21 -4.22 -7.84 3.55
CA GLN A 21 -4.93 -7.94 2.28
C GLN A 21 -6.34 -8.49 2.47
N GLY A 22 -6.49 -9.57 3.26
CA GLY A 22 -7.80 -10.14 3.59
C GLY A 22 -8.72 -9.14 4.30
N LEU A 23 -8.20 -8.40 5.29
CA LEU A 23 -8.95 -7.35 5.97
C LEU A 23 -9.43 -6.25 5.00
N LEU A 24 -8.55 -5.78 4.12
CA LEU A 24 -8.89 -4.76 3.14
C LEU A 24 -9.97 -5.25 2.16
N MET A 25 -9.87 -6.50 1.71
CA MET A 25 -10.85 -7.09 0.79
C MET A 25 -12.18 -7.37 1.47
N ASP A 26 -12.18 -7.99 2.65
CA ASP A 26 -13.41 -8.49 3.25
C ASP A 26 -14.19 -7.40 4.00
N ALA A 27 -13.49 -6.46 4.64
CA ALA A 27 -14.12 -5.46 5.52
C ALA A 27 -14.23 -4.06 4.91
N ILE A 28 -13.32 -3.68 4.00
CA ILE A 28 -13.22 -2.29 3.53
C ILE A 28 -13.72 -2.13 2.10
N TYR A 29 -13.13 -2.87 1.16
CA TYR A 29 -13.41 -2.69 -0.27
C TYR A 29 -14.47 -3.64 -0.80
N GLY A 30 -14.44 -4.92 -0.43
CA GLY A 30 -15.38 -5.92 -0.92
C GLY A 30 -16.85 -5.58 -0.68
N PRO A 31 -17.26 -5.08 0.50
CA PRO A 31 -18.65 -4.67 0.73
C PRO A 31 -19.13 -3.52 -0.17
N LYS A 32 -18.22 -2.82 -0.86
CA LYS A 32 -18.54 -1.71 -1.78
C LYS A 32 -18.62 -2.16 -3.24
N VAL A 33 -18.28 -3.42 -3.53
CA VAL A 33 -18.14 -3.93 -4.89
C VAL A 33 -19.03 -5.15 -5.07
N GLU A 34 -20.14 -4.97 -5.79
CA GLU A 34 -21.14 -6.02 -5.99
C GLU A 34 -20.78 -6.98 -7.13
N VAL A 35 -19.96 -6.51 -8.09
CA VAL A 35 -19.59 -7.27 -9.30
C VAL A 35 -18.31 -8.06 -9.04
N SER A 36 -18.36 -9.38 -9.24
CA SER A 36 -17.22 -10.27 -8.97
C SER A 36 -15.99 -9.97 -9.84
N GLY A 37 -16.19 -9.45 -11.06
CA GLY A 37 -15.11 -9.00 -11.93
C GLY A 37 -14.35 -7.82 -11.33
N ASP A 38 -15.07 -6.80 -10.88
CA ASP A 38 -14.50 -5.60 -10.26
C ASP A 38 -13.81 -5.96 -8.93
N LEU A 39 -14.40 -6.87 -8.15
CA LEU A 39 -13.77 -7.37 -6.92
C LEU A 39 -12.42 -8.03 -7.19
N SER A 40 -12.31 -8.73 -8.33
CA SER A 40 -11.05 -9.37 -8.74
C SER A 40 -10.00 -8.33 -9.14
N VAL A 41 -10.41 -7.24 -9.81
CA VAL A 41 -9.53 -6.12 -10.14
C VAL A 41 -9.02 -5.44 -8.87
N VAL A 42 -9.92 -5.12 -7.93
CA VAL A 42 -9.54 -4.53 -6.63
C VAL A 42 -8.59 -5.45 -5.88
N GLY A 43 -8.86 -6.76 -5.85
CA GLY A 43 -7.98 -7.75 -5.24
C GLY A 43 -6.57 -7.77 -5.86
N ALA A 44 -6.45 -7.57 -7.17
CA ALA A 44 -5.16 -7.47 -7.85
C ALA A 44 -4.38 -6.22 -7.40
N TYR A 45 -5.06 -5.06 -7.29
CA TYR A 45 -4.45 -3.83 -6.77
C TYR A 45 -4.02 -3.96 -5.31
N VAL A 46 -4.85 -4.55 -4.45
CA VAL A 46 -4.53 -4.78 -3.03
C VAL A 46 -3.32 -5.70 -2.88
N LYS A 47 -3.26 -6.81 -3.62
CA LYS A 47 -2.10 -7.72 -3.62
C LYS A 47 -0.82 -7.05 -4.11
N ARG A 48 -0.92 -6.19 -5.12
CA ARG A 48 0.22 -5.42 -5.62
C ARG A 48 0.68 -4.41 -4.57
N ALA A 49 -0.20 -3.59 -4.01
CA ALA A 49 0.18 -2.49 -3.13
C ALA A 49 0.61 -2.93 -1.72
N PHE A 50 0.15 -4.07 -1.22
CA PHE A 50 0.42 -4.50 0.16
C PHE A 50 1.23 -5.80 0.18
N ARG A 51 2.50 -5.71 -0.17
CA ARG A 51 3.46 -6.82 -0.11
C ARG A 51 4.79 -6.35 0.45
N GLN A 52 5.58 -7.26 1.00
CA GLN A 52 6.82 -6.93 1.70
C GLN A 52 7.80 -6.14 0.81
N GLU A 53 7.85 -6.43 -0.50
CA GLU A 53 8.76 -5.79 -1.45
C GLU A 53 8.54 -4.27 -1.60
N ILE A 54 7.32 -3.77 -1.35
CA ILE A 54 7.00 -2.33 -1.36
C ILE A 54 7.76 -1.61 -0.24
N PHE A 55 7.74 -2.19 0.95
CA PHE A 55 8.32 -1.60 2.16
C PHE A 55 9.84 -1.78 2.21
N GLU A 56 10.38 -2.66 1.36
CA GLU A 56 11.81 -2.77 1.10
C GLU A 56 12.27 -1.83 -0.03
N GLY A 57 11.39 -0.98 -0.57
CA GLY A 57 11.71 -0.02 -1.63
C GLY A 57 12.06 -0.67 -2.97
N ARG A 58 11.66 -1.93 -3.17
CA ARG A 58 12.01 -2.71 -4.38
C ARG A 58 10.96 -2.62 -5.48
N ASP A 59 9.93 -1.79 -5.31
CA ASP A 59 8.86 -1.62 -6.31
C ASP A 59 8.86 -0.24 -6.96
N ARG A 60 8.27 -0.18 -8.16
CA ARG A 60 8.14 1.04 -8.95
C ARG A 60 6.74 1.13 -9.58
N ILE A 61 6.20 2.35 -9.62
CA ILE A 61 5.01 2.69 -10.41
C ILE A 61 5.47 3.73 -11.44
N GLY A 62 5.54 3.32 -12.72
CA GLY A 62 6.19 4.13 -13.75
C GLY A 62 7.66 4.38 -13.43
N SER A 63 8.06 5.66 -13.38
CA SER A 63 9.41 6.10 -12.98
C SER A 63 9.59 6.19 -11.45
N VAL A 64 8.51 6.24 -10.69
CA VAL A 64 8.48 6.53 -9.25
C VAL A 64 8.83 5.29 -8.45
N GLN A 65 9.81 5.41 -7.57
CA GLN A 65 10.13 4.36 -6.62
C GLN A 65 9.12 4.42 -5.47
N VAL A 66 8.45 3.29 -5.21
CA VAL A 66 7.50 3.21 -4.09
C VAL A 66 8.27 2.69 -2.90
N THR A 67 8.52 3.57 -1.95
CA THR A 67 9.07 3.24 -0.63
C THR A 67 7.97 3.37 0.40
N GLY A 68 7.66 2.27 1.09
CA GLY A 68 6.94 2.37 2.36
C GLY A 68 7.83 3.06 3.40
N LEU A 69 7.24 3.87 4.29
CA LEU A 69 7.97 4.41 5.43
C LEU A 69 8.48 3.21 6.27
N PRO A 70 9.78 3.12 6.58
CA PRO A 70 10.29 2.04 7.40
C PRO A 70 9.68 2.12 8.81
N TYR A 71 9.27 0.97 9.33
CA TYR A 71 8.80 0.82 10.70
C TYR A 71 9.89 1.31 11.68
N GLY A 72 9.55 2.19 12.62
CA GLY A 72 10.49 2.77 13.59
C GLY A 72 11.21 4.06 13.13
N ALA A 73 10.79 4.68 12.02
CA ALA A 73 11.33 5.96 11.56
C ALA A 73 10.83 7.18 12.37
N GLU A 74 10.41 7.00 13.62
CA GLU A 74 9.78 8.06 14.43
C GLU A 74 10.69 9.30 14.60
N GLU A 75 12.01 9.09 14.70
CA GLU A 75 13.01 10.17 14.74
C GLU A 75 13.28 10.84 13.38
N LYS A 76 12.85 10.23 12.27
CA LYS A 76 13.08 10.70 10.89
C LYS A 76 11.79 10.83 10.08
N LEU A 77 10.66 10.86 10.76
CA LEU A 77 9.36 10.87 10.12
C LEU A 77 9.16 12.17 9.33
N SER A 78 9.67 13.30 9.84
CA SER A 78 9.69 14.58 9.10
C SER A 78 10.42 14.44 7.78
N ASP A 79 11.65 13.94 7.80
CA ASP A 79 12.53 13.87 6.63
C ASP A 79 11.98 12.89 5.60
N ALA A 80 11.44 11.75 6.06
CA ALA A 80 10.81 10.76 5.20
C ALA A 80 9.48 11.25 4.61
N LEU A 81 8.70 12.04 5.36
CA LEU A 81 7.50 12.69 4.85
C LEU A 81 7.85 13.79 3.84
N GLU A 82 8.89 14.58 4.08
CA GLU A 82 9.38 15.58 3.13
C GLU A 82 9.87 14.93 1.82
N GLU A 83 10.59 13.81 1.90
CA GLU A 83 10.98 13.03 0.71
C GLU A 83 9.76 12.51 -0.06
N GLN A 84 8.74 12.02 0.65
CA GLN A 84 7.48 11.59 0.04
C GLN A 84 6.73 12.76 -0.61
N LEU A 85 6.64 13.91 0.05
CA LEU A 85 6.00 15.11 -0.51
C LEU A 85 6.75 15.59 -1.76
N PHE A 86 8.08 15.62 -1.72
CA PHE A 86 8.88 15.94 -2.90
C PHE A 86 8.64 14.96 -4.05
N SER A 87 8.44 13.67 -3.75
CA SER A 87 8.13 12.66 -4.78
C SER A 87 6.77 12.87 -5.45
N LEU A 88 5.83 13.54 -4.78
CA LEU A 88 4.54 13.93 -5.35
C LEU A 88 4.66 15.15 -6.25
N ASP A 89 5.50 16.13 -5.89
CA ASP A 89 5.71 17.36 -6.67
C ASP A 89 6.36 17.11 -8.04
N VAL A 90 7.05 15.98 -8.20
CA VAL A 90 7.69 15.59 -9.48
C VAL A 90 6.81 14.73 -10.38
N LEU A 91 5.58 14.41 -9.94
CA LEU A 91 4.60 13.73 -10.79
C LEU A 91 4.15 14.66 -11.91
N PRO A 92 3.89 14.14 -13.12
CA PRO A 92 3.28 14.93 -14.18
C PRO A 92 1.88 15.40 -13.76
N ASP A 93 1.51 16.63 -14.14
CA ASP A 93 0.15 17.17 -13.92
C ASP A 93 -0.92 16.34 -14.65
N ASP A 94 -0.54 15.77 -15.81
CA ASP A 94 -1.39 14.91 -16.62
C ASP A 94 -1.15 13.43 -16.28
N ASP A 95 -2.23 12.74 -15.90
CA ASP A 95 -2.24 11.29 -15.74
C ASP A 95 -2.36 10.55 -17.08
N SER A 96 -1.94 9.28 -17.11
CA SER A 96 -2.08 8.41 -18.28
C SER A 96 -2.80 7.10 -17.92
N PRO A 97 -3.70 6.57 -18.78
CA PRO A 97 -4.34 5.27 -18.59
C PRO A 97 -3.33 4.13 -18.38
N THR A 98 -2.13 4.25 -18.95
CA THR A 98 -1.07 3.25 -18.82
C THR A 98 -0.57 3.10 -17.38
N LEU A 99 -0.67 4.14 -16.54
CA LEU A 99 -0.39 4.04 -15.10
C LEU A 99 -1.29 3.01 -14.41
N PHE A 100 -2.51 2.84 -14.92
CA PHE A 100 -3.53 1.91 -14.43
C PHE A 100 -3.55 0.60 -15.22
N SER A 101 -2.55 0.36 -16.07
CA SER A 101 -2.50 -0.79 -17.01
C SER A 101 -3.68 -0.84 -17.98
N LEU A 102 -4.24 0.32 -18.31
CA LEU A 102 -5.30 0.47 -19.31
C LEU A 102 -4.70 0.84 -20.68
N PRO A 103 -5.37 0.45 -21.79
CA PRO A 103 -4.95 0.78 -23.14
C PRO A 103 -5.00 2.28 -23.44
#